data_AF-A0A962DI33-F1
#
_entry.id   AF-A0A962DI33-F1
#
_cell.length_a   1.000
_cell.length_b   1.000
_cell.length_c   1.000
_cell.angle_alpha   90.00
_cell.angle_beta   90.00
_cell.angle_gamma   90.00
#
_symmetry.space_group_name_H-M   'P 1'
#
loop_
_entity.id
_entity.type
_entity.pdbx_description
1 polymer ?
#
loop_
_entity_poly.entity_id
_entity_poly.type
_entity_poly.pdbx_seq_one_letter_code
_entity_poly.pdbx_strand_id
1 'polypeptide(L)'
;QKMQVMWRGQPIFIVKRDKTLLNTLPGLADRLKDPDSENSIQPEYAKNLHRSRKEELLVMVGICTHLGCSPKFYPEIVPQAFDSQWKGGFYCPCHNSRFDISGRVFSGSPAGTNLVIPPYAFLDENRLIVGVEKIEGEA
;
A
#
# COMPACT_ATOMS: atom_id res chain seq x y z
N GLN A 1 7.08 -0.64 -10.52
CA GLN A 1 6.14 -0.01 -11.48
C GLN A 1 4.79 0.20 -10.80
N LYS A 2 4.06 1.29 -11.11
CA LYS A 2 2.69 1.52 -10.61
C LYS A 2 1.72 1.69 -11.77
N MET A 3 0.58 1.02 -11.67
CA MET A 3 -0.62 1.26 -12.47
C MET A 3 -1.69 1.89 -11.59
N GLN A 4 -2.53 2.75 -12.18
CA GLN A 4 -3.66 3.38 -11.51
C GLN A 4 -4.92 3.20 -12.36
N VAL A 5 -5.99 2.70 -11.75
CA VAL A 5 -7.30 2.51 -12.37
C VAL A 5 -8.39 3.06 -11.46
N MET A 6 -9.57 3.36 -12.00
CA MET A 6 -10.70 3.83 -11.20
C MET A 6 -11.65 2.67 -10.89
N TRP A 7 -12.07 2.55 -9.63
CA TRP A 7 -13.08 1.60 -9.19
C TRP A 7 -14.00 2.27 -8.16
N ARG A 8 -15.31 2.27 -8.41
CA ARG A 8 -16.32 2.94 -7.57
C ARG A 8 -15.97 4.40 -7.23
N GLY A 9 -15.44 5.13 -8.20
CA GLY A 9 -15.05 6.54 -8.04
C GLY A 9 -13.75 6.77 -7.26
N GLN A 10 -13.06 5.70 -6.84
CA GLN A 10 -11.79 5.77 -6.11
C GLN A 10 -10.61 5.31 -6.99
N PRO A 11 -9.43 5.95 -6.89
CA PRO A 11 -8.23 5.44 -7.53
C PRO A 11 -7.75 4.18 -6.81
N ILE A 12 -7.52 3.12 -7.57
CA ILE A 12 -6.85 1.90 -7.10
C ILE A 12 -5.44 1.90 -7.67
N PHE A 13 -4.46 1.75 -6.80
CA PHE A 13 -3.06 1.55 -7.17
C PHE A 13 -2.77 0.06 -7.21
N ILE A 14 -2.17 -0.38 -8.32
CA ILE A 14 -1.61 -1.72 -8.47
C ILE A 14 -0.11 -1.52 -8.67
N VAL A 15 0.68 -2.00 -7.71
CA VAL A 15 2.12 -1.74 -7.65
C VAL A 15 2.88 -3.05 -7.71
N LYS A 16 3.69 -3.19 -8.76
CA LYS A 16 4.66 -4.28 -8.88
C LYS A 16 5.94 -3.89 -8.16
N ARG A 17 6.25 -4.63 -7.09
CA ARG A 17 7.40 -4.45 -6.20
C ARG A 17 8.46 -5.48 -6.54
N ASP A 18 9.70 -5.03 -6.67
CA ASP A 18 10.84 -5.93 -6.82
C ASP A 18 11.37 -6.38 -5.44
N LYS A 19 12.27 -7.36 -5.46
CA LYS A 19 12.88 -7.90 -4.24
C LYS A 19 13.64 -6.84 -3.45
N THR A 20 14.26 -5.86 -4.13
CA THR A 20 15.02 -4.79 -3.48
C THR A 20 14.09 -3.94 -2.60
N LEU A 21 12.93 -3.57 -3.11
CA LEU A 21 11.88 -2.87 -2.36
C LEU A 21 11.33 -3.73 -1.22
N LEU A 22 10.99 -4.99 -1.47
CA LEU A 22 10.42 -5.88 -0.45
C LEU A 22 11.38 -6.10 0.73
N ASN A 23 12.67 -6.22 0.46
CA ASN A 23 13.71 -6.41 1.47
C ASN A 23 13.85 -5.21 2.43
N THR A 24 13.24 -4.06 2.13
CA THR A 24 13.24 -2.91 3.06
C THR A 24 12.26 -3.09 4.22
N LEU A 25 11.21 -3.91 4.07
CA LEU A 25 10.07 -3.96 4.98
C LEU A 25 10.38 -4.47 6.40
N PRO A 26 11.18 -5.54 6.62
CA PRO A 26 11.41 -6.08 7.97
C PRO A 26 12.07 -5.10 8.95
N GLY A 27 12.79 -4.08 8.45
CA GLY A 27 13.50 -3.09 9.27
C GLY A 27 12.75 -1.78 9.52
N LEU A 28 11.47 -1.69 9.15
CA LEU A 28 10.72 -0.43 9.25
C LEU A 28 9.75 -0.36 10.44
N ALA A 29 9.52 -1.47 11.17
CA ALA A 29 8.47 -1.57 12.20
C ALA A 29 8.50 -0.40 13.21
N ASP A 30 9.66 -0.08 13.77
CA ASP A 30 9.84 0.98 14.77
C ASP A 30 9.55 2.40 14.24
N ARG A 31 9.47 2.57 12.92
CA ARG A 31 9.18 3.84 12.25
C ARG A 31 7.71 3.96 11.84
N LEU A 32 6.91 2.92 11.99
CA LEU A 32 5.52 2.86 11.56
C LEU A 32 4.57 3.16 12.71
N LYS A 33 3.43 3.77 12.38
CA LYS A 33 2.35 4.02 13.36
C LYS A 33 1.52 2.76 13.62
N ASP A 34 1.35 1.92 12.60
CA ASP A 34 0.54 0.70 12.63
C ASP A 34 1.28 -0.42 11.88
N PRO A 35 2.40 -0.94 12.42
CA PRO A 35 3.29 -1.89 11.73
C PRO A 35 2.58 -3.20 11.35
N ASP A 36 1.69 -3.66 12.22
CA ASP A 36 0.93 -4.91 12.09
C ASP A 36 -0.44 -4.71 11.42
N SER A 37 -0.79 -3.48 11.07
CA SER A 37 -2.04 -3.11 10.38
C SER A 37 -3.32 -3.41 11.19
N GLU A 38 -3.25 -3.30 12.51
CA GLU A 38 -4.35 -3.56 13.44
C GLU A 38 -5.49 -2.54 13.30
N ASN A 39 -5.18 -1.31 12.87
CA ASN A 39 -6.13 -0.22 12.77
C ASN A 39 -6.55 0.09 11.33
N SER A 40 -6.14 -0.76 10.39
CA SER A 40 -6.24 -0.49 8.95
C SER A 40 -7.37 -1.30 8.30
N ILE A 41 -8.08 -0.70 7.35
CA ILE A 41 -9.14 -1.40 6.59
C ILE A 41 -8.49 -2.26 5.53
N GLN A 42 -8.57 -3.58 5.70
CA GLN A 42 -8.03 -4.57 4.78
C GLN A 42 -8.67 -5.95 5.00
N PRO A 43 -8.69 -6.82 3.98
CA PRO A 43 -9.09 -8.21 4.14
C PRO A 43 -8.08 -9.03 4.96
N GLU A 44 -8.53 -10.17 5.49
CA GLU A 44 -7.72 -11.04 6.36
C GLU A 44 -6.45 -11.56 5.66
N TYR A 45 -6.52 -11.92 4.38
CA TYR A 45 -5.36 -12.39 3.62
C TYR A 45 -4.23 -11.35 3.53
N ALA A 46 -4.54 -10.07 3.75
CA ALA A 46 -3.60 -8.96 3.72
C ALA A 46 -3.06 -8.59 5.11
N LYS A 47 -3.40 -9.34 6.17
CA LYS A 47 -2.73 -9.26 7.48
C LYS A 47 -1.39 -10.00 7.44
N ASN A 48 -0.45 -9.41 6.71
CA ASN A 48 0.93 -9.86 6.61
C ASN A 48 1.84 -8.66 6.31
N LEU A 49 3.16 -8.84 6.40
CA LEU A 49 4.16 -7.79 6.19
C LEU A 49 4.02 -7.04 4.85
N HIS A 50 3.62 -7.78 3.81
CA HIS A 50 3.52 -7.28 2.43
C HIS A 50 2.18 -6.62 2.13
N ARG A 51 1.19 -6.84 3.00
CA ARG A 51 -0.20 -6.43 2.84
C ARG A 51 -0.77 -6.78 1.46
N SER A 52 -0.59 -8.03 1.07
CA SER A 52 -0.94 -8.53 -0.27
C SER A 52 -1.09 -10.05 -0.28
N ARG A 53 -1.81 -10.59 -1.27
CA ARG A 53 -1.86 -12.04 -1.57
C ARG A 53 -0.57 -12.59 -2.17
N LYS A 54 0.02 -11.84 -3.10
CA LYS A 54 1.32 -12.11 -3.74
C LYS A 54 2.24 -10.97 -3.36
N GLU A 55 3.40 -11.26 -2.75
CA GLU A 55 4.29 -10.25 -2.17
C GLU A 55 4.72 -9.18 -3.17
N GLU A 56 4.87 -9.54 -4.44
CA GLU A 56 5.30 -8.64 -5.50
C GLU A 56 4.17 -7.74 -6.05
N LEU A 57 2.90 -7.98 -5.70
CA LEU A 57 1.75 -7.23 -6.19
C LEU A 57 0.91 -6.64 -5.05
N LEU A 58 1.10 -5.34 -4.81
CA LEU A 58 0.28 -4.56 -3.89
C LEU A 58 -0.93 -3.98 -4.63
N VAL A 59 -2.13 -4.18 -4.07
CA VAL A 59 -3.37 -3.58 -4.56
C VAL A 59 -3.97 -2.76 -3.41
N MET A 60 -4.15 -1.46 -3.61
CA MET A 60 -4.63 -0.58 -2.54
C MET A 60 -5.41 0.62 -3.08
N VAL A 61 -6.26 1.20 -2.24
CA VAL A 61 -6.95 2.46 -2.53
C VAL A 61 -5.92 3.60 -2.43
N GLY A 62 -5.73 4.33 -3.52
CA GLY A 62 -4.80 5.45 -3.66
C GLY A 62 -5.32 6.75 -3.04
N ILE A 63 -5.93 6.68 -1.86
CA ILE A 63 -6.52 7.79 -1.11
C ILE A 63 -5.84 7.87 0.26
N CYS A 64 -5.22 9.01 0.54
CA CYS A 64 -4.57 9.26 1.83
C CYS A 64 -5.61 9.25 2.94
N THR A 65 -5.34 8.49 4.00
CA THR A 65 -6.19 8.31 5.19
C THR A 65 -6.17 9.51 6.14
N HIS A 66 -5.55 10.63 5.74
CA HIS A 66 -5.72 11.92 6.41
C HIS A 66 -6.99 12.63 5.90
N LEU A 67 -6.93 13.25 4.72
CA LEU A 67 -8.00 14.08 4.15
C LEU A 67 -8.23 13.80 2.66
N GLY A 68 -7.95 12.58 2.21
CA GLY A 68 -8.43 12.09 0.91
C GLY A 68 -7.59 12.44 -0.33
N CYS A 69 -6.52 13.24 -0.21
CA CYS A 69 -5.58 13.46 -1.32
C CYS A 69 -4.98 12.14 -1.84
N SER A 70 -4.63 12.07 -3.13
CA SER A 70 -3.95 10.89 -3.68
C SER A 70 -2.44 10.93 -3.41
N PRO A 71 -1.83 9.95 -2.71
CA PRO A 71 -0.39 9.91 -2.49
C PRO A 71 0.39 9.70 -3.80
N LYS A 72 1.51 10.39 -3.93
CA LYS A 72 2.48 10.19 -5.03
C LYS A 72 3.37 9.00 -4.73
N PHE A 73 3.76 8.28 -5.78
CA PHE A 73 4.65 7.12 -5.67
C PHE A 73 6.11 7.55 -5.79
N TYR A 74 6.92 7.21 -4.79
CA TYR A 74 8.36 7.49 -4.72
C TYR A 74 9.10 6.17 -4.42
N PRO A 75 9.33 5.31 -5.42
CA PRO A 75 9.92 3.99 -5.20
C PRO A 75 11.42 4.00 -4.90
N GLU A 76 12.12 5.10 -5.17
CA GLU A 76 13.57 5.15 -5.08
C GLU A 76 14.05 5.04 -3.63
N ILE A 77 14.98 4.13 -3.38
CA ILE A 77 15.60 3.90 -2.06
C ILE A 77 16.75 4.90 -1.86
N VAL A 78 16.42 6.19 -1.85
CA VAL A 78 17.35 7.30 -1.67
C VAL A 78 16.73 8.34 -0.74
N PRO A 79 17.54 9.09 0.04
CA PRO A 79 17.04 10.20 0.85
C PRO A 79 16.15 11.15 0.04
N GLN A 80 15.06 11.59 0.65
CA GLN A 80 14.12 12.56 0.09
C GLN A 80 14.07 13.81 0.95
N ALA A 81 13.63 14.92 0.39
CA ALA A 81 13.47 16.18 1.13
C ALA A 81 12.52 16.05 2.34
N PHE A 82 11.56 15.13 2.26
CA PHE A 82 10.59 14.85 3.34
C PHE A 82 11.00 13.70 4.26
N ASP A 83 12.07 12.96 3.95
CA ASP A 83 12.57 11.84 4.77
C ASP A 83 14.01 11.46 4.37
N SER A 84 14.98 11.75 5.24
CA SER A 84 16.39 11.44 5.00
C SER A 84 16.71 9.95 5.03
N GLN A 85 15.82 9.12 5.59
CA GLN A 85 15.96 7.66 5.68
C GLN A 85 14.93 6.96 4.78
N TRP A 86 14.49 7.60 3.70
CA TRP A 86 13.48 7.06 2.79
C TRP A 86 13.94 5.73 2.15
N LYS A 87 13.03 4.76 2.12
CA LYS A 87 13.27 3.40 1.57
C LYS A 87 12.29 3.00 0.48
N GLY A 88 11.70 4.00 -0.19
CA GLY A 88 10.65 3.77 -1.18
C GLY A 88 9.26 3.69 -0.55
N GLY A 89 8.24 4.12 -1.29
CA GLY A 89 6.85 4.09 -0.84
C GLY A 89 6.00 5.19 -1.46
N PHE A 90 5.16 5.82 -0.63
CA PHE A 90 4.20 6.83 -1.05
C PHE A 90 4.26 8.08 -0.18
N TYR A 91 4.21 9.24 -0.82
CA TYR A 91 4.23 10.53 -0.14
C TYR A 91 3.04 11.37 -0.55
N CYS A 92 2.29 11.85 0.44
CA CYS A 92 1.14 12.74 0.25
C CYS A 92 1.55 14.18 0.62
N PRO A 93 1.78 15.06 -0.37
CA PRO A 93 2.32 16.41 -0.14
C PRO A 93 1.30 17.38 0.47
N CYS A 94 0.01 17.02 0.55
CA CYS A 94 -1.02 17.90 1.11
C CYS A 94 -0.70 18.26 2.57
N HIS A 95 -0.25 17.27 3.36
CA HIS A 95 0.06 17.43 4.79
C HIS A 95 1.23 16.51 5.20
N ASN A 96 2.16 16.27 4.28
CA ASN A 96 3.42 15.52 4.51
C ASN A 96 3.25 14.10 5.09
N SER A 97 2.15 13.41 4.76
CA SER A 97 1.97 12.02 5.20
C SER A 97 2.81 11.07 4.35
N ARG A 98 3.49 10.15 5.02
CA ARG A 98 4.43 9.20 4.43
C ARG A 98 3.93 7.78 4.64
N PHE A 99 4.08 6.94 3.63
CA PHE A 99 3.75 5.52 3.68
C PHE A 99 4.88 4.70 3.07
N ASP A 100 5.17 3.53 3.63
CA ASP A 100 6.18 2.62 3.07
C ASP A 100 5.69 1.92 1.79
N ILE A 101 6.52 1.01 1.24
CA ILE A 101 6.19 0.28 0.01
C ILE A 101 5.08 -0.78 0.17
N SER A 102 4.59 -1.03 1.40
CA SER A 102 3.36 -1.79 1.70
C SER A 102 2.16 -0.87 2.00
N GLY A 103 2.32 0.44 1.83
CA GLY A 103 1.28 1.43 2.14
C GLY A 103 1.05 1.64 3.63
N ARG A 104 2.00 1.25 4.50
CA ARG A 104 1.91 1.44 5.94
C ARG A 104 2.37 2.83 6.34
N VAL A 105 1.62 3.51 7.18
CA VAL A 105 1.86 4.90 7.54
C VAL A 105 3.05 5.01 8.50
N PHE A 106 3.97 5.93 8.19
CA PHE A 106 5.07 6.27 9.08
C PHE A 106 4.60 7.10 10.28
N SER A 107 5.18 6.85 11.46
CA SER A 107 5.00 7.65 12.66
C SER A 107 5.32 9.13 12.42
N GLY A 108 4.58 10.02 13.07
CA GLY A 108 4.63 11.47 12.85
C GLY A 108 3.86 11.97 11.62
N SER A 109 3.34 11.09 10.76
CA SER A 109 2.42 11.50 9.68
C SER A 109 1.03 11.87 10.24
N PRO A 110 0.35 12.91 9.70
CA PRO A 110 -1.04 13.22 10.05
C PRO A 110 -2.06 12.14 9.66
N ALA A 111 -1.79 11.36 8.60
CA ALA A 111 -2.60 10.19 8.24
C ALA A 111 -2.80 9.23 9.42
N GLY A 112 -4.05 8.84 9.69
CA GLY A 112 -4.42 8.06 10.87
C GLY A 112 -4.04 6.59 10.79
N THR A 113 -4.15 5.99 9.60
CA THR A 113 -4.05 4.53 9.39
C THR A 113 -3.27 4.20 8.11
N ASN A 114 -2.95 2.93 7.87
CA ASN A 114 -2.34 2.49 6.62
C ASN A 114 -3.32 2.67 5.45
N LEU A 115 -2.81 2.75 4.22
CA LEU A 115 -3.66 2.83 3.03
C LEU A 115 -4.59 1.62 2.93
N VAL A 116 -5.85 1.86 2.60
CA VAL A 116 -6.90 0.83 2.54
C VAL A 116 -6.56 -0.20 1.47
N ILE A 117 -6.74 -1.47 1.79
CA ILE A 117 -6.69 -2.55 0.79
C ILE A 117 -8.12 -2.96 0.49
N PRO A 118 -8.60 -2.83 -0.76
CA PRO A 118 -9.92 -3.34 -1.10
C PRO A 118 -9.88 -4.88 -1.17
N PRO A 119 -11.02 -5.58 -1.02
CA PRO A 119 -11.12 -6.97 -1.43
C PRO A 119 -10.70 -7.13 -2.89
N TYR A 120 -9.86 -8.11 -3.19
CA TYR A 120 -9.57 -8.50 -4.57
C TYR A 120 -9.23 -9.99 -4.66
N ALA A 121 -9.41 -10.56 -5.85
CA ALA A 121 -9.03 -11.94 -6.17
C ALA A 121 -8.33 -12.00 -7.54
N PHE A 122 -7.45 -12.97 -7.73
CA PHE A 122 -6.86 -13.26 -9.04
C PHE A 122 -7.82 -14.17 -9.80
N LEU A 123 -8.08 -13.85 -11.06
CA LEU A 123 -8.82 -14.69 -11.99
C LEU A 123 -7.86 -15.65 -12.71
N ASP A 124 -6.65 -15.16 -12.99
CA ASP A 124 -5.54 -15.91 -13.56
C ASP A 124 -4.22 -15.18 -13.23
N GLU A 125 -3.11 -15.57 -13.87
CA GLU A 125 -1.79 -14.96 -13.64
C GLU A 125 -1.72 -13.47 -13.97
N ASN A 126 -2.54 -12.99 -14.93
CA ASN A 126 -2.46 -11.66 -15.52
C ASN A 126 -3.71 -10.81 -15.24
N ARG A 127 -4.75 -11.38 -14.61
CA ARG A 127 -6.02 -10.70 -14.34
C ARG A 127 -6.39 -10.81 -12.86
N LEU A 128 -6.82 -9.69 -12.31
CA LEU A 128 -7.42 -9.61 -10.97
C LEU A 128 -8.73 -8.84 -11.02
N ILE A 129 -9.63 -9.14 -10.10
CA ILE A 129 -10.90 -8.46 -9.91
C ILE A 129 -10.87 -7.75 -8.56
N VAL A 130 -11.17 -6.45 -8.55
CA VAL A 130 -11.33 -5.64 -7.34
C VAL A 130 -12.79 -5.64 -6.91
N GLY A 131 -13.04 -5.84 -5.62
CA GLY A 131 -14.35 -5.86 -5.00
C GLY A 131 -14.84 -7.23 -4.53
N VAL A 132 -14.05 -8.29 -4.72
CA VAL A 132 -14.40 -9.67 -4.35
C VAL A 132 -13.28 -10.32 -3.54
N GLU A 133 -13.63 -11.15 -2.55
CA GLU A 133 -12.64 -11.91 -1.76
C GLU A 133 -12.25 -13.24 -2.40
N LYS A 134 -13.13 -13.82 -3.22
CA LYS A 134 -12.91 -15.06 -3.96
C LYS A 134 -13.73 -15.03 -5.24
N ILE A 135 -13.29 -15.78 -6.25
CA ILE A 135 -14.07 -16.00 -7.47
C ILE A 135 -15.07 -17.13 -7.17
N GLU A 136 -16.36 -16.88 -7.36
CA GLU A 136 -17.37 -17.91 -7.16
C GLU A 136 -17.24 -18.98 -8.26
N GLY A 137 -17.21 -20.26 -7.86
CA GLY A 137 -17.15 -21.41 -8.79
C GLY A 137 -15.78 -22.08 -8.93
N GLU A 138 -14.74 -21.58 -8.28
CA GLU A 138 -13.47 -22.31 -8.11
C GLU A 138 -13.50 -23.06 -6.77
N ALA A 139 -13.47 -24.40 -6.85
CA ALA A 139 -13.47 -25.33 -5.72
C ALA A 139 -12.08 -25.44 -5.06
#